data_AF-A0A2L0HB12-F1
#
_entry.id   AF-A0A2L0HB12-F1
#
_cell.length_a   1.000
_cell.length_b   1.000
_cell.length_c   1.000
_cell.angle_alpha   90.00
_cell.angle_beta   90.00
_cell.angle_gamma   90.00
#
_symmetry.space_group_name_H-M   'P 1'
#
loop_
_entity.id
_entity.type
_entity.pdbx_description
1 polymer ?
#
loop_
_entity_poly.entity_id
_entity_poly.type
_entity_poly.pdbx_seq_one_letter_code
_entity_poly.pdbx_strand_id
1 'polypeptide(L)'
;MVLSLLAFGAAHSVNAVEKKDRKKGIEQANQLGRALKVNMPDWFETTGDSYFKHVNRTTIELSVAEARGSEAELSVRAAAKKSEAVAIADRLVAGTGWIPSPLRIAPAEAEQELGAERIAENEQFPQAAE
;
A
#
# COMPACT_ATOMS: atom_id res chain seq x y z
N MET A 1 -9.69 -19.84 26.28
CA MET A 1 -9.88 -18.49 26.87
C MET A 1 -8.59 -17.67 26.92
N VAL A 2 -7.49 -18.16 27.53
CA VAL A 2 -6.24 -17.39 27.65
C VAL A 2 -5.63 -17.01 26.29
N LEU A 3 -5.62 -17.94 25.32
CA LEU A 3 -5.07 -17.69 23.98
C LEU A 3 -5.83 -16.58 23.23
N SER A 4 -7.15 -16.51 23.38
CA SER A 4 -7.99 -15.47 22.76
C SER A 4 -7.70 -14.09 23.33
N LEU A 5 -7.47 -14.00 24.65
CA LEU A 5 -7.11 -12.75 25.32
C LEU A 5 -5.71 -12.27 24.90
N LEU A 6 -4.77 -13.21 24.79
CA LEU A 6 -3.42 -12.94 24.29
C LEU A 6 -3.44 -12.47 22.84
N ALA A 7 -4.22 -13.14 21.97
CA ALA A 7 -4.38 -12.74 20.58
C ALA A 7 -4.98 -11.32 20.47
N PHE A 8 -5.99 -11.00 21.30
CA PHE A 8 -6.58 -9.65 21.35
C PHE A 8 -5.56 -8.58 21.78
N GLY A 9 -4.73 -8.88 22.79
CA GLY A 9 -3.65 -7.99 23.23
C GLY A 9 -2.56 -7.81 22.18
N ALA A 10 -2.14 -8.90 21.52
CA ALA A 10 -1.14 -8.86 20.46
C ALA A 10 -1.64 -8.11 19.23
N ALA A 11 -2.92 -8.23 18.86
CA ALA A 11 -3.49 -7.49 17.73
C ALA A 11 -3.35 -5.97 17.89
N HIS A 12 -3.47 -5.44 19.12
CA HIS A 12 -3.32 -4.00 19.40
C HIS A 12 -1.87 -3.50 19.39
N SER A 13 -0.88 -4.39 19.46
CA SER A 13 0.54 -3.99 19.41
C SER A 13 1.10 -3.94 17.98
N VAL A 14 0.37 -4.50 17.01
CA VAL A 14 0.73 -4.45 15.60
C VAL A 14 0.47 -3.06 15.05
N ASN A 15 1.52 -2.42 14.53
CA ASN A 15 1.42 -1.14 13.87
C ASN A 15 2.03 -1.23 12.46
N ALA A 16 1.16 -1.21 11.46
CA ALA A 16 1.47 -1.33 10.04
C ALA A 16 1.58 0.02 9.31
N VAL A 17 1.57 1.15 10.03
CA VAL A 17 1.61 2.48 9.41
C VAL A 17 2.98 2.75 8.80
N GLU A 18 3.01 3.07 7.50
CA GLU A 18 4.20 3.47 6.79
C GLU A 18 4.75 4.81 7.32
N LYS A 19 6.01 4.78 7.78
CA LYS A 19 6.77 5.96 8.16
C LYS A 19 8.17 5.82 7.57
N LYS A 20 8.77 6.94 7.17
CA LYS A 20 10.10 7.00 6.52
C LYS A 20 11.18 6.23 7.28
N ASP A 21 11.11 6.25 8.61
CA ASP A 21 12.12 5.63 9.48
C ASP A 21 11.77 4.20 9.93
N ARG A 22 10.63 3.63 9.50
CA ARG A 22 10.08 2.39 10.09
C ARG A 22 9.80 1.26 9.09
N LYS A 23 10.77 0.95 8.23
CA LYS A 23 10.65 -0.13 7.22
C LYS A 23 10.42 -1.52 7.82
N LYS A 24 11.11 -1.87 8.93
CA LYS A 24 10.99 -3.19 9.58
C LYS A 24 9.59 -3.52 10.10
N GLY A 25 8.83 -2.51 10.54
CA GLY A 25 7.47 -2.72 11.07
C GLY A 25 6.45 -3.07 9.98
N ILE A 26 6.68 -2.59 8.76
CA ILE A 26 5.82 -2.87 7.60
C ILE A 26 6.03 -4.31 7.13
N GLU A 27 7.28 -4.76 7.07
CA GLU A 27 7.63 -6.15 6.71
C GLU A 27 6.98 -7.16 7.66
N GLN A 28 7.03 -6.90 8.97
CA GLN A 28 6.37 -7.72 9.98
C GLN A 28 4.84 -7.73 9.83
N ALA A 29 4.25 -6.57 9.51
CA ALA A 29 2.81 -6.48 9.27
C ALA A 29 2.39 -7.22 7.99
N ASN A 30 3.19 -7.17 6.92
CA ASN A 30 2.97 -7.91 5.69
C ASN A 30 3.06 -9.43 5.93
N GLN A 31 4.07 -9.88 6.69
CA GLN A 31 4.17 -11.29 7.11
C GLN A 31 2.92 -11.75 7.87
N LEU A 32 2.44 -10.94 8.81
CA LEU A 32 1.23 -11.23 9.56
C LEU A 32 -0.02 -11.26 8.65
N GLY A 33 -0.15 -10.28 7.75
CA GLY A 33 -1.23 -10.21 6.77
C GLY A 33 -1.30 -11.43 5.87
N ARG A 34 -0.13 -11.93 5.40
CA ARG A 34 -0.04 -13.17 4.62
C ARG A 34 -0.42 -14.40 5.44
N ALA A 35 0.10 -14.51 6.67
CA ALA A 35 -0.19 -15.64 7.55
C ALA A 35 -1.69 -15.74 7.89
N LEU A 36 -2.34 -14.59 8.10
CA LEU A 36 -3.77 -14.49 8.37
C LEU A 36 -4.64 -14.51 7.11
N LYS A 37 -4.03 -14.54 5.91
CA LYS A 37 -4.71 -14.47 4.60
C LYS A 37 -5.69 -13.29 4.53
N VAL A 38 -5.26 -12.13 5.03
CA VAL A 38 -6.09 -10.92 5.04
C VAL A 38 -6.32 -10.45 3.61
N ASN A 39 -7.59 -10.31 3.25
CA ASN A 39 -8.00 -9.72 1.98
C ASN A 39 -8.42 -8.26 2.23
N MET A 40 -7.51 -7.31 2.00
CA MET A 40 -7.76 -5.89 2.31
C MET A 40 -8.96 -5.25 1.57
N PRO A 41 -9.29 -5.62 0.31
CA PRO A 41 -10.50 -5.18 -0.38
C PRO A 41 -11.82 -5.47 0.38
N ASP A 42 -11.85 -6.46 1.28
CA ASP A 42 -13.04 -6.75 2.08
C ASP A 42 -13.27 -5.72 3.21
N TRP A 43 -12.22 -4.97 3.57
CA TRP A 43 -12.22 -4.03 4.70
C TRP A 43 -12.06 -2.58 4.29
N PHE A 44 -11.62 -2.32 3.06
CA PHE A 44 -11.38 -0.99 2.55
C PHE A 44 -11.92 -0.82 1.13
N GLU A 45 -12.81 0.16 0.97
CA GLU A 45 -13.29 0.60 -0.34
C GLU A 45 -12.61 1.93 -0.71
N THR A 46 -12.01 1.96 -1.90
CA THR A 46 -11.36 3.17 -2.42
C THR A 46 -12.42 4.11 -2.99
N THR A 47 -12.91 5.01 -2.16
CA THR A 47 -13.88 6.05 -2.53
C THR A 47 -13.20 7.42 -2.69
N GLY A 48 -13.91 8.34 -3.35
CA GLY A 48 -13.55 9.75 -3.46
C GLY A 48 -13.16 10.38 -2.12
N ASP A 49 -13.97 10.15 -1.07
CA ASP A 49 -13.73 10.69 0.28
C ASP A 49 -12.60 9.97 1.02
N SER A 50 -12.57 8.64 0.93
CA SER A 50 -11.64 7.77 1.65
C SER A 50 -10.17 7.96 1.21
N TYR A 51 -9.93 8.17 -0.09
CA TYR A 51 -8.57 8.23 -0.63
C TYR A 51 -8.34 9.43 -1.55
N PHE A 52 -9.18 9.62 -2.58
CA PHE A 52 -8.88 10.55 -3.67
C PHE A 52 -8.87 12.04 -3.25
N LYS A 53 -9.62 12.43 -2.21
CA LYS A 53 -9.55 13.79 -1.64
C LYS A 53 -8.17 14.10 -1.05
N HIS A 54 -7.50 13.09 -0.49
CA HIS A 54 -6.25 13.23 0.26
C HIS A 54 -4.99 13.13 -0.59
N VAL A 55 -5.08 12.62 -1.82
CA VAL A 55 -3.93 12.47 -2.72
C VAL A 55 -3.82 13.62 -3.74
N ASN A 56 -2.65 13.72 -4.39
CA ASN A 56 -2.43 14.67 -5.46
C ASN A 56 -3.07 14.19 -6.78
N ARG A 57 -3.20 15.08 -7.76
CA ARG A 57 -3.87 14.77 -9.02
C ARG A 57 -3.16 13.70 -9.85
N THR A 58 -1.83 13.72 -9.88
CA THR A 58 -1.01 12.71 -10.57
C THR A 58 -1.21 11.31 -9.98
N THR A 59 -1.32 11.20 -8.66
CA THR A 59 -1.60 9.94 -7.96
C THR A 59 -3.01 9.46 -8.25
N ILE A 60 -4.01 10.35 -8.39
CA ILE A 60 -5.37 9.96 -8.82
C ILE A 60 -5.32 9.36 -10.23
N GLU A 61 -4.63 10.02 -11.17
CA GLU A 61 -4.46 9.54 -12.55
C GLU A 61 -3.82 8.15 -12.60
N LEU A 62 -2.69 7.96 -11.90
CA LEU A 62 -2.00 6.67 -11.79
C LEU A 62 -2.87 5.59 -11.15
N SER A 63 -3.59 5.92 -10.08
CA SER A 63 -4.47 4.98 -9.38
C SER A 63 -5.60 4.48 -10.29
N VAL A 64 -6.18 5.38 -11.08
CA VAL A 64 -7.26 5.04 -12.01
C VAL A 64 -6.72 4.24 -13.22
N ALA A 65 -5.51 4.56 -13.68
CA ALA A 65 -4.82 3.77 -14.70
C ALA A 65 -4.57 2.33 -14.23
N GLU A 66 -4.14 2.14 -12.98
CA GLU A 66 -3.95 0.81 -12.40
C GLU A 66 -5.27 0.05 -12.20
N ALA A 67 -6.37 0.74 -11.90
CA ALA A 67 -7.66 0.11 -11.61
C ALA A 67 -8.46 -0.30 -12.87
N ARG A 68 -8.42 0.50 -13.93
CA ARG A 68 -9.26 0.33 -15.14
C ARG A 68 -8.49 0.47 -16.47
N GLY A 69 -7.19 0.76 -16.44
CA GLY A 69 -6.35 0.95 -17.63
C GLY A 69 -6.22 2.41 -18.08
N SER A 70 -5.33 2.65 -19.04
CA SER A 70 -4.94 4.00 -19.50
C SER A 70 -6.07 4.84 -20.10
N GLU A 71 -7.17 4.24 -20.54
CA GLU A 71 -8.35 4.97 -21.04
C GLU A 71 -9.07 5.74 -19.92
N ALA A 72 -9.06 5.17 -18.71
CA ALA A 72 -9.64 5.77 -17.52
C ALA A 72 -8.78 6.95 -17.01
N GLU A 73 -7.47 6.89 -17.21
CA GLU A 73 -6.51 7.98 -16.91
C GLU A 73 -6.82 9.24 -17.73
N LEU A 74 -7.10 9.08 -19.03
CA LEU A 74 -7.44 10.18 -19.92
C LEU A 74 -8.73 10.91 -19.48
N SER A 75 -9.70 10.17 -18.96
CA SER A 75 -10.95 10.72 -18.43
C SER A 75 -10.72 11.57 -17.17
N VAL A 76 -9.80 11.16 -16.30
CA VAL A 76 -9.40 11.94 -15.11
C VAL A 76 -8.56 13.15 -15.51
N ARG A 77 -7.66 12.99 -16.49
CA ARG A 77 -6.83 14.08 -17.01
C ARG A 77 -7.64 15.16 -17.70
N ALA A 78 -8.74 14.79 -18.35
CA ALA A 78 -9.67 15.73 -18.99
C ALA A 78 -10.44 16.62 -17.99
N ALA A 79 -10.49 16.25 -16.70
CA ALA A 79 -11.18 17.06 -15.68
C ALA A 79 -10.46 18.40 -15.47
N ALA A 80 -11.16 19.52 -15.47
CA ALA A 80 -10.51 20.82 -15.24
C ALA A 80 -10.10 20.99 -13.77
N LYS A 81 -10.89 20.44 -12.84
CA LYS A 81 -10.75 20.64 -11.39
C LYS A 81 -10.43 19.34 -10.65
N LYS A 82 -9.68 19.45 -9.54
CA LYS A 82 -9.39 18.30 -8.65
C LYS A 82 -10.67 17.65 -8.13
N SER A 83 -11.70 18.43 -7.81
CA SER A 83 -12.99 17.91 -7.34
C SER A 83 -13.70 17.05 -8.39
N GLU A 84 -13.61 17.44 -9.66
CA GLU A 84 -14.17 16.66 -10.78
C GLU A 84 -13.35 15.40 -11.03
N ALA A 85 -12.01 15.50 -10.95
CA ALA A 85 -11.11 14.34 -11.04
C ALA A 85 -11.42 13.30 -9.95
N VAL A 86 -11.71 13.75 -8.72
CA VAL A 86 -12.12 12.87 -7.60
C VAL A 86 -13.44 12.16 -7.90
N ALA A 87 -14.44 12.87 -8.40
CA ALA A 87 -15.75 12.27 -8.72
C ALA A 87 -15.68 11.27 -9.89
N ILE A 88 -14.84 11.54 -10.88
CA ILE A 88 -14.59 10.63 -12.01
C ILE A 88 -13.84 9.39 -11.54
N ALA A 89 -12.77 9.57 -10.74
CA ALA A 89 -12.02 8.46 -10.16
C ALA A 89 -12.90 7.57 -9.27
N ASP A 90 -13.75 8.18 -8.45
CA ASP A 90 -14.69 7.46 -7.58
C ASP A 90 -15.61 6.54 -8.38
N ARG A 91 -16.21 7.03 -9.47
CA ARG A 91 -17.06 6.20 -10.36
C ARG A 91 -16.30 5.11 -11.08
N LEU A 92 -15.07 5.38 -11.51
CA LEU A 92 -14.27 4.41 -12.27
C LEU A 92 -13.74 3.28 -11.39
N VAL A 93 -13.38 3.62 -10.14
CA VAL A 93 -12.80 2.71 -9.16
C VAL A 93 -13.88 2.00 -8.34
N ALA A 94 -15.10 2.54 -8.24
CA ALA A 94 -16.23 1.86 -7.66
C ALA A 94 -16.42 0.44 -8.24
N GLY A 95 -16.52 -0.55 -7.35
CA GLY A 95 -16.70 -1.96 -7.71
C GLY A 95 -15.50 -2.64 -8.39
N THR A 96 -14.33 -1.99 -8.49
CA THR A 96 -13.09 -2.66 -8.95
C THR A 96 -12.44 -3.52 -7.88
N GLY A 97 -12.71 -3.24 -6.60
CA GLY A 97 -11.93 -3.79 -5.48
C GLY A 97 -10.48 -3.29 -5.45
N TRP A 98 -10.16 -2.24 -6.20
CA TRP A 98 -8.81 -1.68 -6.22
C TRP A 98 -8.47 -1.05 -4.88
N ILE A 99 -7.22 -1.28 -4.46
CA ILE A 99 -6.65 -0.74 -3.23
C ILE A 99 -5.33 0.01 -3.53
N PRO A 100 -5.06 1.11 -2.82
CA PRO A 100 -3.83 1.87 -2.99
C PRO A 100 -2.61 1.10 -2.47
N SER A 101 -1.44 1.40 -3.03
CA SER A 101 -0.18 0.69 -2.73
C SER A 101 0.12 0.53 -1.23
N PRO A 102 -0.10 1.52 -0.35
CA PRO A 102 0.19 1.37 1.09
C PRO A 102 -0.71 0.34 1.81
N LEU A 103 -1.86 0.00 1.23
CA LEU A 103 -2.79 -0.99 1.77
C LEU A 103 -2.58 -2.38 1.18
N ARG A 104 -1.71 -2.53 0.17
CA ARG A 104 -1.38 -3.83 -0.42
C ARG A 104 -0.42 -4.57 0.49
N ILE A 105 -0.76 -5.82 0.79
CA ILE A 105 0.15 -6.74 1.49
C ILE A 105 1.17 -7.22 0.46
N ALA A 106 2.45 -6.90 0.69
CA ALA A 106 3.51 -7.31 -0.24
C ALA A 106 3.61 -8.85 -0.31
N PRO A 107 3.84 -9.43 -1.50
CA PRO A 107 4.10 -10.85 -1.64
C PRO A 107 5.43 -11.23 -0.97
N ALA A 108 5.59 -12.51 -0.62
CA ALA A 108 6.77 -12.98 0.11
C ALA A 108 8.07 -12.79 -0.70
N GLU A 109 8.02 -12.88 -2.04
CA GLU A 109 9.21 -12.67 -2.88
C GLU A 109 9.73 -11.22 -2.85
N ALA A 110 8.83 -10.23 -2.75
CA ALA A 110 9.22 -8.82 -2.72
C ALA A 110 10.04 -8.45 -1.47
N GLU A 111 9.81 -9.14 -0.34
CA GLU A 111 10.60 -8.94 0.87
C GLU A 111 11.99 -9.60 0.79
N GLN A 112 12.14 -10.66 -0.01
CA GLN A 112 13.41 -11.34 -0.19
C GLN A 112 14.38 -10.52 -1.04
N GLU A 113 13.90 -9.80 -2.06
CA GLU A 113 14.73 -8.90 -2.87
C GLU A 113 15.24 -7.70 -2.05
N LEU A 114 14.34 -7.04 -1.31
CA LEU A 114 14.68 -5.97 -0.35
C LEU A 114 15.62 -6.45 0.77
N GLY A 115 15.46 -7.71 1.20
CA GLY A 115 16.35 -8.37 2.14
C GLY A 115 17.75 -8.58 1.56
N ALA A 116 17.84 -9.12 0.33
CA ALA A 116 19.07 -9.43 -0.39
C ALA A 116 19.89 -8.17 -0.72
N GLU A 117 19.24 -7.09 -1.17
CA GLU A 117 19.89 -5.79 -1.44
C GLU A 117 20.55 -5.21 -0.17
N ARG A 118 19.91 -5.38 0.99
CA ARG A 118 20.44 -4.93 2.28
C ARG A 118 21.63 -5.75 2.79
N ILE A 119 21.72 -7.04 2.45
CA ILE A 119 22.87 -7.88 2.83
C ILE A 119 24.08 -7.46 1.99
N ALA A 120 23.87 -7.23 0.69
CA ALA A 120 24.90 -6.74 -0.23
C ALA A 120 25.45 -5.35 0.14
N GLU A 121 24.60 -4.41 0.59
CA GLU A 121 25.02 -3.09 1.07
C GLU A 121 25.85 -3.16 2.36
N ASN A 122 25.56 -4.15 3.22
CA ASN A 122 26.31 -4.38 4.47
C ASN A 122 27.64 -5.14 4.26
N GLU A 123 27.79 -5.85 3.14
CA GLU A 123 29.02 -6.54 2.74
C GLU A 123 30.01 -5.63 1.97
N GLN A 124 29.57 -4.44 1.55
CA GLN A 124 30.44 -3.39 1.01
C GLN A 124 31.16 -2.64 2.14
N PHE A 125 32.01 -3.34 2.88
CA PHE A 125 32.95 -2.69 3.81
C PHE A 125 33.98 -1.84 3.03
N PRO A 126 34.40 -0.67 3.56
CA PRO A 126 35.37 0.18 2.90
C PRO A 126 36.71 -0.57 2.81
N GLN A 127 37.24 -0.74 1.60
CA GLN A 127 38.64 -1.08 1.41
C GLN A 127 39.47 0.07 1.99
N ALA A 128 39.88 -0.06 3.25
CA ALA A 128 40.92 0.78 3.81
C ALA A 128 42.19 0.51 3.00
N ALA A 129 42.63 1.53 2.28
CA ALA A 129 43.88 1.54 1.54
C ALA A 129 45.04 1.25 2.51
N GLU A 130 45.88 0.26 2.16
CA GLU A 130 47.22 0.08 2.71
C GLU A 130 48.16 1.23 2.29
#